data_AF-A0A8X6IEE5-F1
#
_entry.id   AF-A0A8X6IEE5-F1
#
_cell.length_a   1.000
_cell.length_b   1.000
_cell.length_c   1.000
_cell.angle_alpha   90.00
_cell.angle_beta   90.00
_cell.angle_gamma   90.00
#
_symmetry.space_group_name_H-M   'P 1'
#
loop_
_entity.id
_entity.type
_entity.pdbx_description
1 polymer ?
#
loop_
_entity_poly.entity_id
_entity_poly.type
_entity_poly.pdbx_seq_one_letter_code
_entity_poly.pdbx_strand_id
1 'polypeptide(L)'
;MSIEPNEHRGPTPLHPDIQKEIFPIYKDLSMDDLLERCLGGHTQNANESLNFTIWRLVPKHLHSGLKFVELVSYLAAGLFNEGNSSLLMVISEADIVVGRQSFNYAEQMGNQHVIMQNRRS
;
A
#
# COMPACT_ATOMS: atom_id res chain seq x y z
N MET A 1 -12.61 21.31 17.07
CA MET A 1 -14.08 21.15 17.14
C MET A 1 -14.40 20.32 18.38
N SER A 2 -15.16 20.84 19.36
CA SER A 2 -15.51 20.07 20.57
C SER A 2 -16.46 18.94 20.18
N ILE A 3 -16.03 17.68 20.37
CA ILE A 3 -16.89 16.51 20.18
C ILE A 3 -17.83 16.46 21.37
N GLU A 4 -19.00 17.07 21.25
CA GLU A 4 -20.11 16.86 22.19
C GLU A 4 -20.65 15.44 21.99
N PRO A 5 -20.92 14.68 23.07
CA PRO A 5 -21.40 13.31 22.94
C PRO A 5 -22.79 13.31 22.31
N ASN A 6 -22.88 12.88 21.05
CA ASN A 6 -24.17 12.67 20.40
C ASN A 6 -24.98 11.62 21.18
N GLU A 7 -26.20 12.00 21.55
CA GLU A 7 -27.15 11.18 22.29
C GLU A 7 -27.70 10.07 21.37
N HIS A 8 -26.90 9.01 21.17
CA HIS A 8 -27.33 7.82 20.44
C HIS A 8 -28.43 7.10 21.23
N ARG A 9 -29.65 7.05 20.69
CA ARG A 9 -30.83 6.40 21.29
C ARG A 9 -30.82 4.87 21.12
N GLY A 10 -29.75 4.21 21.56
CA GLY A 10 -29.62 2.75 21.59
C GLY A 10 -28.81 2.28 22.80
N PRO A 11 -28.83 0.98 23.14
CA PRO A 11 -27.97 0.46 24.20
C PRO A 11 -26.50 0.81 23.90
N THR A 12 -25.79 1.28 24.91
CA THR A 12 -24.38 1.70 24.78
C THR A 12 -23.57 0.54 24.19
N PRO A 13 -22.91 0.70 23.02
CA PRO A 13 -22.22 -0.40 22.34
C PRO A 13 -21.06 -0.99 23.14
N LEU A 14 -20.56 -0.26 24.14
CA LEU A 14 -19.43 -0.61 24.99
C LEU A 14 -19.83 -0.52 26.47
N HIS A 15 -19.31 -1.43 27.28
CA HIS A 15 -19.45 -1.37 28.73
C HIS A 15 -18.81 -0.07 29.27
N PRO A 16 -19.39 0.61 30.27
CA PRO A 16 -18.90 1.90 30.77
C PRO A 16 -17.41 1.89 31.17
N ASP A 17 -16.95 0.81 31.79
CA ASP A 17 -15.54 0.67 32.17
C ASP A 17 -14.61 0.60 30.96
N ILE A 18 -15.00 -0.08 29.89
CA ILE A 18 -14.22 -0.15 28.64
C ILE A 18 -14.23 1.21 27.93
N GLN A 19 -15.38 1.89 27.92
CA GLN A 19 -15.51 3.22 27.35
C GLN A 19 -14.61 4.23 28.07
N LYS A 20 -14.52 4.15 29.41
CA LYS A 20 -13.66 5.00 30.22
C LYS A 20 -12.18 4.86 29.86
N GLU A 21 -11.73 3.64 29.57
CA GLU A 21 -10.34 3.38 29.19
C GLU A 21 -10.04 3.72 27.71
N ILE A 22 -10.98 3.48 26.79
CA ILE A 22 -10.76 3.69 25.34
C ILE A 22 -10.96 5.15 24.93
N PHE A 23 -11.87 5.90 25.57
CA PHE A 23 -12.22 7.25 25.15
C PHE A 23 -11.04 8.24 25.12
N PRO A 24 -10.12 8.24 26.10
CA PRO A 24 -8.91 9.07 26.03
C PRO A 24 -8.06 8.75 24.78
N ILE A 25 -7.85 7.46 24.49
CA ILE A 25 -7.09 7.00 23.31
C ILE A 25 -7.78 7.45 22.02
N TYR A 26 -9.10 7.30 21.93
CA TYR A 26 -9.87 7.77 20.79
C TYR A 26 -9.71 9.28 20.58
N LYS A 27 -9.78 10.07 21.67
CA LYS A 27 -9.64 11.52 21.61
C LYS A 27 -8.24 11.93 21.13
N ASP A 28 -7.20 11.32 21.69
CA ASP A 28 -5.81 11.57 21.30
C ASP A 28 -5.56 11.20 19.82
N LEU A 29 -6.14 10.08 19.36
CA LEU A 29 -6.07 9.65 17.96
C LEU A 29 -6.95 10.47 17.00
N SER A 30 -7.87 11.27 17.52
CA SER A 30 -8.79 12.12 16.74
C SER A 30 -8.35 13.59 16.71
N MET A 31 -7.12 13.89 17.14
CA MET A 31 -6.59 15.25 17.10
C MET A 31 -6.30 15.68 15.65
N ASP A 32 -6.70 16.91 15.30
CA ASP A 32 -6.63 17.43 13.94
C ASP A 32 -5.20 17.39 13.36
N ASP A 33 -4.17 17.64 14.17
CA ASP A 33 -2.76 17.59 13.77
C ASP A 33 -2.27 16.17 13.43
N LEU A 34 -2.80 15.15 14.12
CA LEU A 34 -2.53 13.76 13.80
C LEU A 34 -3.27 13.32 12.53
N LEU A 35 -4.53 13.73 12.38
CA LEU A 35 -5.34 13.39 11.21
C LEU A 35 -4.87 14.09 9.94
N GLU A 36 -4.37 15.32 10.03
CA GLU A 36 -3.81 16.07 8.89
C GLU A 36 -2.60 15.34 8.29
N ARG A 37 -1.78 14.68 9.12
CA ARG A 37 -0.67 13.82 8.66
C ARG A 37 -1.15 12.60 7.86
N CYS A 38 -2.39 12.15 8.07
CA CYS A 38 -2.98 11.05 7.33
C CYS A 38 -3.56 11.48 5.97
N LEU A 39 -3.82 12.77 5.74
CA LEU A 39 -4.39 13.27 4.49
C LEU A 39 -3.49 13.02 3.27
N GLY A 40 -2.17 13.05 3.46
CA GLY A 40 -1.20 12.76 2.38
C GLY A 40 -1.17 11.30 1.93
N GLY A 41 -1.92 10.40 2.56
CA GLY A 41 -1.94 8.97 2.18
C GLY A 41 -0.61 8.25 2.37
N HIS A 42 0.34 8.84 3.10
CA HIS A 42 1.65 8.26 3.44
C HIS A 42 1.57 7.12 4.47
N THR A 43 0.37 6.62 4.76
CA THR A 43 0.10 5.56 5.75
C THR A 43 0.51 4.18 5.25
N GLN A 44 0.87 4.04 3.98
CA GLN A 44 1.44 2.80 3.47
C GLN A 44 2.87 2.66 3.97
N ASN A 45 3.07 1.78 4.95
CA ASN A 45 4.39 1.32 5.34
C ASN A 45 5.10 0.77 4.08
N ALA A 46 6.11 1.49 3.59
CA ALA A 46 6.85 1.12 2.38
C ALA A 46 7.42 -0.30 2.49
N ASN A 47 7.82 -0.73 3.69
CA ASN A 47 8.30 -2.07 3.94
C ASN A 47 7.19 -3.11 3.75
N GLU A 48 5.96 -2.84 4.19
CA GLU A 48 4.82 -3.73 3.96
C GLU A 48 4.45 -3.81 2.49
N SER A 49 4.44 -2.69 1.77
CA SER A 49 4.11 -2.65 0.34
C SER A 49 5.14 -3.40 -0.52
N LEU A 50 6.43 -3.23 -0.22
CA LEU A 50 7.50 -3.99 -0.88
C LEU A 50 7.41 -5.48 -0.55
N ASN A 51 7.25 -5.84 0.73
CA ASN A 51 7.07 -7.23 1.13
C ASN A 51 5.87 -7.87 0.44
N PHE A 52 4.74 -7.16 0.36
CA PHE A 52 3.57 -7.62 -0.39
C PHE A 52 3.91 -7.92 -1.85
N THR A 53 4.69 -7.05 -2.51
CA THR A 53 5.11 -7.25 -3.91
C THR A 53 5.99 -8.48 -4.07
N ILE A 54 6.95 -8.71 -3.17
CA ILE A 54 7.79 -9.91 -3.13
C ILE A 54 6.91 -11.16 -2.99
N TRP A 55 6.03 -11.19 -1.99
CA TRP A 55 5.19 -12.36 -1.70
C TRP A 55 4.08 -12.58 -2.74
N ARG A 56 3.74 -11.57 -3.53
CA ARG A 56 2.85 -11.72 -4.70
C ARG A 56 3.55 -12.47 -5.83
N LEU A 57 4.85 -12.25 -6.01
CA LEU A 57 5.66 -12.93 -7.04
C LEU A 57 6.16 -14.30 -6.58
N VAL A 58 6.48 -14.44 -5.29
CA VAL A 58 6.87 -15.70 -4.65
C VAL A 58 5.93 -15.98 -3.47
N PRO A 59 4.81 -16.67 -3.70
CA PRO A 59 3.86 -16.95 -2.62
C PRO A 59 4.49 -17.77 -1.48
N LYS A 60 4.32 -17.32 -0.24
CA LYS A 60 4.91 -17.96 0.97
C LYS A 60 4.56 -19.44 1.15
N HIS A 61 3.43 -19.87 0.60
CA HIS A 61 2.96 -21.26 0.70
C HIS A 61 3.60 -22.19 -0.35
N LEU A 62 4.39 -21.63 -1.27
CA LEU A 62 5.14 -22.40 -2.27
C LEU A 62 6.62 -22.43 -1.88
N HIS A 63 7.25 -23.60 -2.02
CA HIS A 63 8.69 -23.71 -1.82
C HIS A 63 9.43 -23.01 -2.96
N SER A 64 10.39 -22.15 -2.61
CA SER A 64 11.24 -21.43 -3.56
C SER A 64 12.67 -21.42 -3.07
N GLY A 65 13.62 -21.68 -3.96
CA GLY A 65 15.05 -21.65 -3.63
C GLY A 65 15.56 -20.23 -3.38
N LEU A 66 16.61 -20.09 -2.57
CA LEU A 66 17.20 -18.80 -2.19
C LEU A 66 17.49 -17.88 -3.39
N LYS A 67 18.14 -18.41 -4.43
CA LYS A 67 18.47 -17.65 -5.64
C LYS A 67 17.24 -17.07 -6.35
N PHE A 68 16.12 -17.79 -6.32
CA PHE A 68 14.88 -17.34 -6.93
C PHE A 68 14.23 -16.22 -6.12
N VAL A 69 14.22 -16.35 -4.79
CA VAL A 69 13.73 -15.31 -3.88
C VAL A 69 14.56 -14.03 -4.03
N GLU A 70 15.89 -14.17 -4.14
CA GLU A 70 16.80 -13.04 -4.35
C GLU A 70 16.50 -12.32 -5.68
N LEU A 71 16.42 -13.06 -6.78
CA LEU A 71 16.07 -12.51 -8.10
C LEU A 71 14.73 -11.74 -8.05
N VAL A 72 13.70 -12.36 -7.47
CA VAL A 72 12.38 -11.75 -7.35
C VAL A 72 12.39 -10.52 -6.45
N SER A 73 13.27 -10.46 -5.46
CA SER A 73 13.42 -9.28 -4.60
C SER A 73 13.92 -8.07 -5.40
N TYR A 74 14.87 -8.27 -6.32
CA TYR A 74 15.31 -7.22 -7.25
C TYR A 74 14.19 -6.80 -8.21
N LEU A 75 13.45 -7.76 -8.78
CA LEU A 75 12.30 -7.45 -9.64
C LEU A 75 11.20 -6.69 -8.89
N ALA A 76 10.92 -7.08 -7.65
CA ALA A 76 9.93 -6.43 -6.80
C ALA A 76 10.33 -4.99 -6.47
N ALA A 77 11.63 -4.73 -6.22
CA ALA A 77 12.13 -3.38 -6.01
C ALA A 77 11.95 -2.50 -7.25
N GLY A 78 12.26 -3.03 -8.44
CA GLY A 78 12.00 -2.33 -9.71
C GLY A 78 10.52 -2.03 -9.91
N LEU A 79 9.66 -3.04 -9.70
CA LEU A 79 8.20 -2.90 -9.80
C LEU A 79 7.63 -1.88 -8.81
N PHE A 80 8.20 -1.83 -7.60
CA PHE A 80 7.75 -0.91 -6.56
C PHE A 80 8.12 0.55 -6.89
N ASN A 81 9.33 0.79 -7.40
CA ASN A 81 9.82 2.14 -7.66
C ASN A 81 9.38 2.70 -9.02
N GLU A 82 9.44 1.88 -10.07
CA GLU A 82 9.28 2.32 -11.46
C GLU A 82 8.07 1.66 -12.14
N GLY A 83 7.39 0.71 -11.47
CA GLY A 83 6.30 -0.04 -12.06
C GLY A 83 6.77 -0.97 -13.17
N ASN A 84 5.92 -1.21 -14.17
CA ASN A 84 6.18 -2.18 -15.23
C ASN A 84 7.31 -1.78 -16.18
N SER A 85 7.73 -0.51 -16.22
CA SER A 85 8.86 -0.07 -17.05
C SER A 85 10.15 -0.79 -16.63
N SER A 86 10.36 -1.01 -15.33
CA SER A 86 11.50 -1.77 -14.81
C SER A 86 11.56 -3.20 -15.36
N LEU A 87 10.41 -3.87 -15.45
CA LEU A 87 10.35 -5.22 -16.03
C LEU A 87 10.71 -5.21 -17.51
N LEU A 88 10.24 -4.21 -18.27
CA LEU A 88 10.59 -4.08 -19.68
C LEU A 88 12.10 -3.88 -19.87
N MET A 89 12.75 -3.09 -19.01
CA MET A 89 14.20 -2.91 -19.02
C MET A 89 14.92 -4.23 -18.75
N VAL A 90 14.52 -4.98 -17.71
CA VAL A 90 15.14 -6.27 -17.39
C VAL A 90 14.96 -7.29 -18.52
N ILE A 91 13.77 -7.34 -19.13
CA ILE A 91 13.50 -8.22 -20.27
C ILE A 91 14.40 -7.85 -21.46
N SER A 92 14.55 -6.55 -21.74
CA SER A 92 15.44 -6.08 -22.81
C SER A 92 16.91 -6.39 -22.53
N GLU A 93 17.36 -6.25 -21.29
CA GLU A 93 18.75 -6.56 -20.87
C GLU A 93 19.04 -8.06 -20.96
N ALA A 94 18.02 -8.90 -20.82
CA ALA A 94 18.11 -10.35 -21.04
C ALA A 94 18.06 -10.74 -22.53
N ASP A 95 18.26 -9.79 -23.45
CA ASP A 95 18.17 -9.94 -24.91
C ASP A 95 16.80 -10.46 -25.41
N ILE A 96 15.74 -10.26 -24.62
CA ILE A 96 14.38 -10.62 -25.01
C ILE A 96 13.70 -9.40 -25.64
N VAL A 97 13.22 -9.56 -26.87
CA VAL A 97 12.53 -8.48 -27.59
C VAL A 97 11.23 -8.13 -26.89
N VAL A 98 11.13 -6.89 -26.43
CA VAL A 98 9.89 -6.34 -25.85
C VAL A 98 8.88 -6.08 -26.96
N GLY A 99 7.76 -6.81 -26.91
CA GLY A 99 6.66 -6.61 -27.86
C GLY A 99 5.91 -5.31 -27.62
N ARG A 100 5.34 -4.74 -28.69
CA ARG A 100 4.53 -3.50 -28.63
C ARG A 100 3.39 -3.57 -27.61
N GLN A 101 2.75 -4.74 -27.47
CA GLN A 101 1.66 -4.93 -26.51
C GLN A 101 2.14 -4.85 -25.06
N SER A 102 3.33 -5.40 -24.75
CA SER A 102 3.95 -5.31 -23.43
C SER A 102 4.29 -3.86 -23.07
N PHE A 103 4.81 -3.10 -24.05
CA PHE A 103 5.07 -1.68 -23.88
C PHE A 103 3.79 -0.89 -23.58
N ASN A 104 2.76 -1.05 -24.42
CA ASN A 104 1.47 -0.37 -24.24
C ASN A 104 0.82 -0.70 -22.89
N TYR A 105 0.90 -1.97 -22.47
CA TYR A 105 0.41 -2.40 -21.17
C TYR A 105 1.15 -1.70 -20.01
N ALA A 106 2.48 -1.63 -20.07
CA ALA A 106 3.28 -0.98 -19.04
C ALA A 106 2.93 0.52 -18.92
N GLU A 107 2.81 1.21 -20.05
CA GLU A 107 2.40 2.62 -20.12
C GLU A 107 0.98 2.82 -19.56
N GLN A 108 0.02 1.98 -19.96
CA GLN A 108 -1.35 2.04 -19.45
C GLN A 108 -1.39 1.87 -17.92
N MET A 109 -0.64 0.92 -17.37
CA MET A 109 -0.57 0.67 -15.94
C MET A 109 0.08 1.84 -15.18
N GLY A 110 1.13 2.44 -15.75
CA GLY A 110 1.75 3.65 -15.20
C GLY A 110 0.77 4.83 -15.14
N ASN A 111 0.05 5.07 -16.24
CA ASN A 111 -0.97 6.13 -16.31
C ASN A 111 -2.10 5.92 -15.30
N GLN A 112 -2.56 4.67 -15.12
CA GLN A 112 -3.56 4.33 -14.11
C GLN A 112 -3.06 4.62 -12.69
N HIS A 113 -1.79 4.34 -12.40
CA HIS A 113 -1.20 4.62 -11.08
C HIS A 113 -1.21 6.12 -10.78
N VAL A 114 -0.80 6.96 -11.74
CA VAL A 114 -0.83 8.43 -11.62
C VAL A 114 -2.26 8.94 -11.42
N ILE A 115 -3.22 8.43 -12.19
CA ILE A 115 -4.64 8.80 -12.02
C ILE A 115 -5.14 8.45 -10.62
N MET A 116 -4.81 7.27 -10.10
CA MET A 116 -5.20 6.85 -8.76
C MET A 116 -4.55 7.71 -7.67
N GLN A 117 -3.28 8.08 -7.84
CA GLN A 117 -2.59 8.97 -6.91
C GLN A 117 -3.21 10.36 -6.88
N ASN A 118 -3.53 10.93 -8.06
CA ASN A 118 -4.19 12.23 -8.16
C ASN A 118 -5.62 12.25 -7.60
N ARG A 119 -6.31 11.10 -7.52
CA ARG A 119 -7.62 10.99 -6.85
C ARG A 119 -7.53 10.96 -5.33
N ARG A 120 -6.35 10.60 -4.79
CA ARG A 120 -6.09 10.47 -3.35
C ARG A 120 -5.41 11.71 -2.77
N SER A 121 -4.96 12.63 -3.64
CA SER A 121 -4.35 13.92 -3.30
C SER A 121 -5.42 15.01 -3.36
#